data_AF-A0A820APJ8-F1
#
_entry.id   AF-A0A820APJ8-F1
#
_cell.length_a   1.000
_cell.length_b   1.000
_cell.length_c   1.000
_cell.angle_alpha   90.00
_cell.angle_beta   90.00
_cell.angle_gamma   90.00
#
_symmetry.space_group_name_H-M   'P 1'
#
loop_
_entity.id
_entity.type
_entity.pdbx_description
1 polymer ?
#
loop_
_entity_poly.entity_id
_entity_poly.type
_entity_poly.pdbx_seq_one_letter_code
_entity_poly.pdbx_strand_id
1 'polypeptide(L)' 'LLNSDLIINDHDDIVGRYSKIDLFYVQPDYLVIRESDFTQPDSSITNPIGAPAGRIPLGICYHLRFVELA' A
#
# COMPACT_ATOMS: atom_id res chain seq x y z
N LEU A 1 0.81 -5.23 12.80
CA LEU A 1 -0.16 -5.59 11.73
C LEU A 1 0.22 -4.80 10.48
N LEU A 2 0.12 -5.40 9.30
CA LEU A 2 0.47 -4.73 8.03
C LEU A 2 -0.80 -4.28 7.32
N ASN A 3 -0.78 -3.09 6.73
CA ASN A 3 -1.81 -2.65 5.79
C ASN A 3 -1.42 -3.17 4.40
N SER A 4 -2.16 -4.16 3.88
CA SER A 4 -1.77 -4.92 2.69
C SER A 4 -2.82 -4.85 1.60
N ASP A 5 -2.38 -4.51 0.39
CA ASP A 5 -3.11 -4.63 -0.86
C ASP A 5 -2.77 -5.98 -1.50
N LEU A 6 -3.80 -6.76 -1.81
CA LEU A 6 -3.68 -8.13 -2.30
C LEU A 6 -4.37 -8.25 -3.64
N ILE A 7 -3.67 -8.84 -4.61
CA ILE A 7 -4.27 -9.31 -5.86
C ILE A 7 -4.44 -10.82 -5.74
N ILE A 8 -5.68 -11.27 -5.89
CA ILE A 8 -6.09 -12.67 -5.85
C ILE A 8 -6.58 -13.05 -7.24
N ASN A 9 -6.11 -14.19 -7.76
CA ASN A 9 -6.55 -14.69 -9.06
C ASN A 9 -7.88 -15.47 -8.95
N ASP A 10 -8.36 -15.98 -10.08
CA ASP A 10 -9.56 -16.82 -10.20
C ASP A 10 -9.38 -18.26 -9.66
N HIS A 11 -8.19 -18.59 -9.14
CA HIS A 11 -7.86 -19.86 -8.50
C HIS A 11 -7.67 -19.72 -6.98
N ASP A 12 -8.07 -18.57 -6.40
CA ASP A 12 -7.90 -18.21 -4.99
C ASP A 12 -6.43 -18.05 -4.52
N ASP A 13 -5.48 -17.92 -5.45
CA ASP A 13 -4.07 -17.67 -5.12
C ASP A 13 -3.79 -16.17 -4.97
N ILE A 14 -2.99 -15.81 -3.96
CA ILE A 14 -2.40 -14.47 -3.85
C ILE A 14 -1.26 -14.36 -4.87
N VAL A 15 -1.51 -13.66 -5.98
CA VAL A 15 -0.56 -13.45 -7.07
C VAL A 15 0.18 -12.12 -6.99
N GLY A 16 -0.28 -11.23 -6.10
CA GLY A 16 0.37 -9.95 -5.83
C GLY A 16 0.13 -9.52 -4.40
N ARG A 17 1.16 -8.96 -3.77
CA ARG A 17 1.07 -8.35 -2.45
C ARG A 17 1.93 -7.09 -2.42
N TYR A 18 1.33 -6.02 -1.93
CA TYR A 18 2.03 -4.81 -1.52
C TYR A 18 1.62 -4.51 -0.09
N SER A 19 2.57 -4.25 0.79
CA SER A 19 2.28 -3.78 2.15
C SER A 19 2.74 -2.33 2.26
N LYS A 20 1.93 -1.50 2.90
CA LYS A 20 2.12 -0.05 2.92
C LYS A 20 3.49 0.34 3.48
N ILE A 21 4.28 1.06 2.68
CA ILE A 21 5.58 1.60 3.12
C ILE A 21 5.40 3.01 3.73
N ASP A 22 4.54 3.84 3.14
CA ASP A 22 4.29 5.22 3.59
C ASP A 22 3.07 5.28 4.49
N LEU A 23 3.31 5.25 5.80
CA LEU A 23 2.23 5.38 6.78
C LEU A 23 1.78 6.84 6.93
N PHE A 24 0.48 7.02 7.16
CA PHE A 24 -0.13 8.31 7.36
C PHE A 24 0.27 8.91 8.71
N TYR A 25 0.81 10.13 8.67
CA TYR A 25 1.10 10.92 9.85
C TYR A 25 0.71 12.38 9.61
N VAL A 26 -0.15 12.93 10.47
CA VAL A 26 -0.48 14.36 10.50
C VAL A 26 -0.64 14.84 11.95
N GLN A 27 -0.17 16.06 12.20
CA GLN A 27 -0.25 16.71 13.51
C GLN A 27 -0.66 18.19 13.36
N PRO A 28 -1.93 18.49 13.02
CA PRO A 28 -2.50 19.81 13.26
C PRO A 28 -2.67 20.12 14.77
N ASP A 29 -2.97 21.36 15.12
CA ASP A 29 -2.95 21.86 16.51
C ASP A 29 -3.83 21.08 17.50
N TYR A 30 -4.96 20.53 17.03
CA TYR A 30 -5.97 19.88 17.87
C TYR A 30 -6.10 18.37 17.66
N LEU A 31 -5.27 17.78 16.81
CA LEU A 31 -5.39 16.37 16.44
C LEU A 31 -4.04 15.78 16.04
N VAL A 32 -3.74 14.58 16.55
CA VAL A 32 -2.64 13.77 16.06
C VAL A 32 -3.24 12.49 15.50
N ILE A 33 -2.97 12.23 14.22
CA ILE A 33 -3.23 10.91 13.63
C ILE A 33 -1.88 10.33 13.22
N ARG A 34 -1.57 9.17 13.81
CA ARG A 34 -0.37 8.42 13.52
C ARG A 34 -0.74 6.97 13.24
N GLU A 35 -0.75 6.59 11.97
CA GLU A 35 -1.07 5.22 11.54
C GLU A 35 -0.06 4.21 12.10
N SER A 36 1.18 4.63 12.36
CA SER A 36 2.22 3.76 12.94
C SER A 36 1.97 3.33 14.40
N ASP A 37 0.99 3.93 15.09
CA ASP A 37 0.58 3.45 16.41
C ASP A 37 -0.13 2.09 16.35
N PHE A 38 -0.66 1.69 15.18
CA PHE A 38 -1.38 0.42 15.00
C PHE A 38 -0.99 -0.37 13.75
N THR A 39 -0.21 0.22 12.84
CA THR A 39 0.25 -0.41 11.59
C THR A 39 1.77 -0.40 11.52
N GLN A 40 2.36 -1.50 11.09
CA GLN A 40 3.80 -1.56 10.81
C GLN A 40 4.05 -1.15 9.35
N PRO A 41 5.06 -0.30 9.09
CA PRO A 41 5.47 -0.03 7.71
C PRO A 41 6.17 -1.27 7.16
N ASP A 42 6.01 -1.49 5.87
CA ASP A 42 6.86 -2.42 5.13
C ASP A 42 8.05 -1.66 4.50
N SER A 43 8.99 -2.41 3.93
CA SER A 43 10.19 -1.89 3.27
C SER A 43 10.31 -2.34 1.80
N SER A 44 9.30 -3.05 1.28
CA SER A 44 9.32 -3.62 -0.06
C SER A 44 8.54 -2.78 -1.06
N ILE A 45 9.13 -2.55 -2.23
CA ILE A 45 8.43 -1.97 -3.39
C ILE A 45 8.03 -3.12 -4.31
N THR A 46 6.74 -3.21 -4.62
CA THR A 46 6.19 -4.26 -5.48
C THR A 46 6.08 -3.76 -6.92
N ASN A 47 6.68 -4.49 -7.87
CA ASN A 47 6.51 -4.18 -9.30
C ASN A 47 5.05 -4.37 -9.72
N PRO A 48 4.55 -3.61 -10.73
CA PRO A 48 3.21 -3.82 -11.26
C PRO A 48 2.99 -5.25 -11.73
N ILE A 49 1.91 -5.86 -11.26
CA ILE A 49 1.55 -7.26 -11.48
C ILE A 49 0.84 -7.39 -12.84
N GLY A 50 1.19 -8.40 -13.62
CA GLY A 50 0.51 -8.68 -14.87
C GLY A 50 -0.88 -9.25 -14.65
N ALA A 51 -1.88 -8.70 -15.31
CA ALA A 51 -3.26 -9.18 -15.30
C ALA A 51 -3.86 -9.13 -16.72
N PRO A 52 -4.99 -9.82 -16.98
CA PRO A 52 -5.64 -9.78 -18.30
C PRO A 52 -6.00 -8.36 -18.78
N ALA A 53 -6.29 -7.44 -17.86
CA ALA A 53 -6.59 -6.04 -18.14
C ALA A 53 -5.34 -5.15 -18.34
N GLY A 54 -4.13 -5.71 -18.25
CA GLY A 54 -2.86 -4.98 -18.31
C GLY A 54 -2.03 -5.11 -17.03
N ARG A 55 -1.01 -4.26 -16.89
CA ARG A 55 -0.19 -4.21 -15.66
C ARG A 55 -0.89 -3.39 -14.59
N ILE A 56 -1.07 -3.97 -13.41
CA ILE A 56 -1.74 -3.33 -12.27
C ILE A 56 -0.65 -2.87 -11.28
N PRO A 57 -0.44 -1.56 -11.10
CA PRO A 57 0.37 -1.06 -10.00
C PRO A 57 -0.37 -1.24 -8.68
N LEU A 58 0.37 -1.51 -7.59
CA LEU A 58 -0.20 -1.61 -6.25
C LEU A 58 0.22 -0.39 -5.42
N GLY A 59 -0.70 0.10 -4.59
CA GLY A 59 -0.48 1.28 -3.77
C GLY A 59 -1.67 1.50 -2.84
N ILE A 60 -1.42 2.10 -1.68
CA ILE A 60 -2.45 2.25 -0.63
C ILE A 60 -2.55 3.70 -0.20
N CYS A 61 -3.71 4.33 -0.49
CA CYS A 61 -4.14 5.62 0.08
C CYS A 61 -3.07 6.72 0.06
N TYR A 62 -2.29 6.87 1.13
CA TYR A 62 -1.28 7.91 1.31
C TYR A 62 -0.18 7.91 0.24
N HIS A 63 0.03 6.76 -0.41
CA HIS A 63 0.94 6.58 -1.53
C HIS A 63 0.69 7.56 -2.69
N LEU A 64 -0.56 8.01 -2.89
CA LEU A 64 -0.92 9.00 -3.93
C LEU A 64 -0.24 10.36 -3.78
N ARG A 65 0.39 10.64 -2.62
CA ARG A 65 1.10 11.90 -2.37
C ARG A 65 2.57 11.88 -2.80
N PHE A 66 3.09 10.73 -3.22
CA PHE A 66 4.50 10.53 -3.57
C PHE A 66 4.59 10.28 -5.08
N VAL A 67 4.93 11.33 -5.85
CA VAL A 67 4.91 11.29 -7.32
C VAL A 67 5.98 10.35 -7.89
N GLU A 68 7.06 10.13 -7.15
CA GLU A 68 8.14 9.20 -7.48
C GLU A 68 7.69 7.74 -7.55
N LEU A 69 6.49 7.43 -7.05
CA LEU A 69 5.88 6.10 -7.04
C LEU A 69 4.76 5.94 -8.10
N ALA A 70 4.48 6.97 -8.90
CA ALA A 70 3.45 7.00 -9.94
C ALA A 70 3.98 6.75 -11.36
#